data_AF-A0A7V2NV61-F1
#
_entry.id   AF-A0A7V2NV61-F1
#
_cell.length_a   1.000
_cell.length_b   1.000
_cell.length_c   1.000
_cell.angle_alpha   90.00
_cell.angle_beta   90.00
_cell.angle_gamma   90.00
#
_symmetry.space_group_name_H-M   'P 1'
#
loop_
_entity.id
_entity.type
_entity.pdbx_description
1 polymer ?
#
loop_
_entity_poly.entity_id
_entity_poly.type
_entity_poly.pdbx_seq_one_letter_code
_entity_poly.pdbx_strand_id
1 'polypeptide(L)'
;MRLWILDLDGVVYRGDKLIEGAKEFVEEVRDRGEEVVFLTNNSLFTPKFYSEKLTRLGIPVEARHIYTSAELTGAYLQESGIKKVFAIGEEGLKKALLQRGIRLLETPDVEAVVVGLDRNFHYRKLVIAYKAIEKGA
;
A
#
# COMPACT_ATOMS: atom_id res chain seq x y z
N MET A 1 0.11 27.29 1.35
CA MET A 1 0.84 26.03 1.57
C MET A 1 0.23 24.98 0.66
N ARG A 2 1.04 24.27 -0.13
CA ARG A 2 0.58 23.23 -1.07
C ARG A 2 1.11 21.87 -0.62
N LEU A 3 0.34 20.82 -0.94
CA LEU A 3 0.74 19.42 -0.77
C LEU A 3 0.96 18.81 -2.15
N TRP A 4 2.11 18.19 -2.36
CA TRP A 4 2.43 17.44 -3.56
C TRP A 4 2.31 15.95 -3.28
N ILE A 5 1.49 15.27 -4.08
CA ILE A 5 1.29 13.82 -4.00
C ILE A 5 1.98 13.21 -5.23
N LEU A 6 3.07 12.49 -4.99
CA LEU A 6 3.88 11.93 -6.05
C LEU A 6 3.67 10.42 -6.15
N ASP A 7 3.37 9.93 -7.35
CA ASP A 7 3.52 8.51 -7.64
C ASP A 7 4.99 8.08 -7.54
N LEU A 8 5.24 6.78 -7.42
CA LEU A 8 6.59 6.23 -7.23
C LEU A 8 7.22 5.70 -8.52
N ASP A 9 6.78 4.55 -9.01
CA ASP A 9 7.43 3.86 -10.12
C ASP A 9 7.01 4.48 -11.46
N GLY A 10 7.97 4.97 -12.23
CA GLY A 10 7.73 5.74 -13.45
C GLY A 10 7.66 7.26 -13.24
N VAL A 11 7.63 7.75 -11.99
CA VAL A 11 7.62 9.19 -11.66
C VAL A 11 8.83 9.61 -10.84
N VAL A 12 9.09 8.96 -9.70
CA VAL A 12 10.25 9.26 -8.84
C VAL A 12 11.45 8.38 -9.18
N TYR A 13 11.21 7.10 -9.50
CA TYR A 13 12.24 6.15 -9.90
C TYR A 13 11.74 5.21 -10.99
N ARG A 14 12.66 4.46 -11.62
CA ARG A 14 12.34 3.23 -12.36
C ARG A 14 13.25 2.11 -11.86
N GLY A 15 12.66 1.07 -11.26
CA GLY A 15 13.44 0.02 -10.59
C GLY A 15 14.26 0.59 -9.43
N ASP A 16 15.60 0.54 -9.52
CA ASP A 16 16.54 1.06 -8.52
C ASP A 16 17.31 2.30 -8.99
N LYS A 17 16.75 3.06 -9.95
CA LYS A 17 17.33 4.34 -10.41
C LYS A 17 16.33 5.47 -10.29
N LEU A 18 16.74 6.61 -9.72
CA LEU A 18 15.93 7.81 -9.76
C LEU A 18 15.69 8.27 -11.20
N ILE A 19 14.52 8.87 -11.41
CA ILE A 19 14.27 9.67 -12.61
C ILE A 19 15.04 11.00 -12.47
N GLU A 20 15.62 11.44 -13.58
CA GLU A 20 16.36 12.70 -13.64
C GLU A 20 15.48 13.88 -13.19
N GLY A 21 16.00 14.71 -12.28
CA GLY A 21 15.27 15.85 -11.72
C GLY A 21 14.32 15.50 -10.56
N ALA A 22 14.06 14.21 -10.27
CA ALA A 22 13.09 13.84 -9.24
C ALA A 22 13.55 14.24 -7.83
N LYS A 23 14.85 14.10 -7.54
CA LYS A 23 15.41 14.50 -6.25
C LYS A 23 15.39 16.02 -6.10
N GLU A 24 15.88 16.72 -7.11
CA GLU A 24 15.98 18.17 -7.18
C GLU A 24 14.59 18.80 -7.01
N PHE A 25 13.57 18.22 -7.67
CA PHE A 25 12.19 18.64 -7.52
C PHE A 25 11.69 18.50 -6.07
N VAL A 26 11.93 17.35 -5.43
CA VAL A 26 11.51 17.12 -4.04
C VAL A 26 12.21 18.07 -3.08
N GLU A 27 13.51 18.33 -3.29
CA GLU A 27 14.28 19.30 -2.51
C GLU A 27 13.73 20.72 -2.71
N GLU A 28 13.49 21.16 -3.94
CA GLU A 28 12.92 22.49 -4.23
C GLU A 28 11.53 22.67 -3.59
N VAL A 29 10.67 21.66 -3.65
CA VAL A 29 9.34 21.72 -3.00
C VAL A 29 9.49 21.91 -1.49
N ARG A 30 10.39 21.16 -0.86
CA ARG A 30 10.65 21.25 0.59
C ARG A 30 11.27 22.59 0.98
N ASP A 31 12.18 23.13 0.18
CA ASP A 31 12.82 24.44 0.40
C ASP A 31 11.81 25.60 0.32
N ARG A 32 10.73 25.44 -0.47
CA ARG A 32 9.59 26.37 -0.49
C ARG A 32 8.67 26.25 0.73
N GLY A 33 8.96 25.35 1.68
CA GLY A 33 8.11 25.08 2.84
C GLY A 33 6.81 24.35 2.48
N GLU A 34 6.79 23.65 1.34
CA GLU A 34 5.66 22.84 0.90
C GLU A 34 5.89 21.37 1.26
N GLU A 35 4.79 20.60 1.38
CA GLU A 35 4.85 19.22 1.81
C GLU A 35 4.84 18.27 0.61
N VAL A 36 5.59 17.17 0.71
CA VAL A 36 5.63 16.08 -0.28
C VAL A 36 5.24 14.78 0.40
N VAL A 37 4.24 14.11 -0.16
CA VAL A 37 3.90 12.73 0.18
C VAL A 37 4.00 11.86 -1.05
N PHE A 38 4.32 10.58 -0.84
CA PHE A 38 4.45 9.59 -1.88
C PHE A 38 3.27 8.63 -1.83
N LEU A 39 2.71 8.28 -2.98
CA LEU A 39 1.56 7.41 -3.12
C LEU A 39 1.90 6.29 -4.09
N THR A 40 1.49 5.05 -3.79
CA THR A 40 1.67 3.94 -4.72
C THR A 40 0.52 2.94 -4.64
N ASN A 41 0.13 2.39 -5.79
CA ASN A 41 -0.86 1.33 -5.88
C ASN A 41 -0.30 -0.06 -5.49
N ASN A 42 1.00 -0.17 -5.22
CA ASN A 42 1.64 -1.44 -4.88
C ASN A 42 1.32 -1.85 -3.43
N SER A 43 0.72 -3.05 -3.29
CA SER A 43 0.30 -3.63 -2.01
C SER A 43 1.26 -4.71 -1.48
N LEU A 44 2.36 -4.99 -2.18
CA LEU A 44 3.36 -5.98 -1.73
C LEU A 44 4.21 -5.48 -0.57
N PHE A 45 4.53 -4.19 -0.58
CA PHE A 45 5.52 -3.59 0.31
C PHE A 45 4.89 -2.61 1.30
N THR A 46 5.54 -2.48 2.46
CA THR A 46 5.11 -1.56 3.51
C THR A 46 5.62 -0.14 3.25
N PRO A 47 5.01 0.90 3.85
CA PRO A 47 5.56 2.25 3.83
C PRO A 47 7.03 2.32 4.29
N LYS A 48 7.40 1.51 5.28
CA LYS A 48 8.80 1.40 5.77
C LYS A 48 9.76 0.96 4.67
N PHE A 49 9.38 -0.05 3.88
CA PHE A 49 10.21 -0.51 2.76
C PHE A 49 10.46 0.62 1.75
N TYR A 50 9.43 1.38 1.39
CA TYR A 50 9.59 2.49 0.45
C TYR A 50 10.39 3.66 1.03
N SER A 51 10.25 3.94 2.33
CA SER A 51 11.06 4.94 3.03
C SER A 51 12.55 4.59 2.97
N GLU A 52 12.90 3.34 3.26
CA GLU A 52 14.28 2.83 3.14
C GLU A 52 14.78 2.87 1.70
N LYS A 53 13.93 2.49 0.73
CA LYS A 53 14.27 2.54 -0.70
C LYS A 53 14.53 3.96 -1.17
N LEU A 54 13.62 4.91 -0.93
CA LEU A 54 13.78 6.31 -1.35
C LEU A 54 15.00 6.94 -0.69
N THR A 55 15.23 6.65 0.59
CA THR A 55 16.43 7.12 1.30
C THR A 55 17.70 6.58 0.64
N ARG A 56 17.76 5.29 0.31
CA ARG A 56 18.88 4.68 -0.45
C ARG A 56 19.09 5.34 -1.82
N LEU A 57 18.01 5.73 -2.48
CA LEU A 57 18.05 6.38 -3.78
C LEU A 57 18.42 7.87 -3.70
N GLY A 58 18.54 8.45 -2.49
CA GLY A 58 18.97 9.83 -2.28
C GLY A 58 17.85 10.81 -1.96
N ILE A 59 16.63 10.33 -1.67
CA ILE A 59 15.49 11.14 -1.20
C ILE A 59 15.10 10.65 0.20
N PRO A 60 15.69 11.21 1.28
CA PRO A 60 15.30 10.88 2.63
C PRO A 60 13.83 11.24 2.88
N VAL A 61 13.06 10.28 3.38
CA VAL A 61 11.65 10.47 3.73
C VAL A 61 11.24 9.48 4.81
N GLU A 62 10.45 9.94 5.76
CA GLU A 62 9.85 9.08 6.78
C GLU A 62 8.66 8.28 6.24
N ALA A 63 8.46 7.07 6.75
CA ALA A 63 7.36 6.18 6.37
C ALA A 63 5.96 6.82 6.49
N ARG A 64 5.75 7.78 7.40
CA ARG A 64 4.47 8.50 7.56
C ARG A 64 4.06 9.36 6.35
N HIS A 65 5.00 9.72 5.48
CA HIS A 65 4.72 10.46 4.24
C HIS A 65 4.55 9.52 3.03
N ILE A 66 4.40 8.21 3.26
CA ILE A 66 4.25 7.21 2.20
C ILE A 66 2.94 6.47 2.39
N TYR A 67 2.10 6.53 1.36
CA TYR A 67 0.80 5.90 1.32
C TYR A 67 0.82 4.78 0.29
N THR A 68 0.46 3.58 0.71
CA THR A 68 0.29 2.42 -0.17
C THR A 68 -1.19 2.10 -0.31
N SER A 69 -1.58 1.45 -1.41
CA SER A 69 -2.95 0.95 -1.58
C SER A 69 -3.38 0.03 -0.43
N ALA A 70 -2.47 -0.78 0.10
CA ALA A 70 -2.70 -1.66 1.24
C ALA A 70 -3.08 -0.89 2.52
N GLU A 71 -2.31 0.15 2.90
CA GLU A 71 -2.59 0.99 4.08
C GLU A 71 -3.92 1.72 3.96
N LEU A 72 -4.19 2.30 2.78
CA LEU A 72 -5.44 3.01 2.51
C LEU A 72 -6.65 2.07 2.52
N THR A 73 -6.49 0.85 2.00
CA THR A 73 -7.55 -0.18 2.06
C THR A 73 -7.83 -0.60 3.49
N GLY A 74 -6.78 -0.81 4.32
CA GLY A 74 -6.96 -1.13 5.73
C GLY A 74 -7.67 -0.02 6.51
N ALA A 75 -7.32 1.25 6.25
CA ALA A 75 -8.00 2.40 6.86
C ALA A 75 -9.48 2.44 6.47
N TYR A 76 -9.79 2.31 5.18
CA TYR A 76 -11.16 2.30 4.67
C TYR A 76 -12.03 1.19 5.30
N LEU A 77 -11.50 -0.02 5.41
CA LEU A 77 -12.22 -1.15 6.00
C LEU A 77 -12.46 -0.97 7.49
N GLN A 78 -11.48 -0.41 8.21
CA GLN A 78 -11.61 -0.07 9.62
C GLN A 78 -12.72 0.96 9.84
N GLU A 79 -12.75 2.03 9.03
CA GLU A 79 -13.79 3.06 9.07
C GLU A 79 -15.18 2.50 8.71
N SER A 80 -15.22 1.53 7.79
CA SER A 80 -16.44 0.82 7.40
C SER A 80 -16.91 -0.22 8.42
N GLY A 81 -16.21 -0.38 9.55
CA GLY A 81 -16.56 -1.33 10.60
C GLY A 81 -16.27 -2.80 10.31
N ILE A 82 -15.54 -3.10 9.22
CA ILE A 82 -15.18 -4.45 8.80
C ILE A 82 -14.07 -5.01 9.70
N LYS A 83 -14.24 -6.24 10.20
CA LYS A 83 -13.33 -6.86 11.19
C LYS A 83 -12.80 -8.23 10.79
N LYS A 84 -13.39 -8.90 9.80
CA LYS A 84 -13.01 -10.23 9.31
C LYS A 84 -12.88 -10.18 7.79
N VAL A 85 -11.67 -10.45 7.29
CA VAL A 85 -11.35 -10.35 5.88
C VAL A 85 -10.66 -11.62 5.41
N PHE A 86 -10.96 -12.05 4.19
CA PHE A 86 -10.09 -12.95 3.44
C PHE A 86 -9.21 -12.12 2.50
N ALA A 87 -7.89 -12.24 2.63
CA ALA A 87 -6.95 -11.44 1.86
C ALA A 87 -6.16 -12.31 0.88
N ILE A 88 -6.25 -11.98 -0.41
CA ILE A 88 -5.36 -12.48 -1.46
C ILE A 88 -4.29 -11.41 -1.66
N GLY A 89 -3.06 -11.72 -1.27
CA GLY A 89 -1.95 -10.76 -1.30
C GLY A 89 -0.82 -11.18 -0.37
N GLU A 90 0.30 -10.47 -0.50
CA GLU A 90 1.50 -10.78 0.27
C GLU A 90 1.59 -10.00 1.60
N GLU A 91 2.77 -10.00 2.20
CA GLU A 91 3.03 -9.50 3.54
C GLU A 91 2.66 -8.03 3.73
N GLY A 92 2.90 -7.15 2.74
CA GLY A 92 2.53 -5.74 2.81
C GLY A 92 1.03 -5.55 3.05
N LEU A 93 0.20 -6.20 2.24
CA LEU A 93 -1.26 -6.19 2.41
C LEU A 93 -1.68 -6.76 3.77
N LYS A 94 -1.16 -7.94 4.12
CA LYS A 94 -1.55 -8.61 5.37
C LYS A 94 -1.19 -7.76 6.60
N LYS A 95 0.00 -7.15 6.61
CA LYS A 95 0.42 -6.25 7.70
C LYS A 95 -0.48 -5.03 7.82
N ALA A 96 -0.80 -4.37 6.70
CA ALA A 96 -1.66 -3.19 6.70
C ALA A 96 -3.05 -3.49 7.31
N LEU A 97 -3.65 -4.63 6.94
CA LEU A 97 -4.94 -5.05 7.49
C LEU A 97 -4.83 -5.39 8.99
N LEU A 98 -3.83 -6.17 9.39
CA LEU A 98 -3.63 -6.57 10.79
C LEU A 98 -3.38 -5.36 11.71
N GLN A 99 -2.60 -4.37 11.26
CA GLN A 99 -2.34 -3.13 12.01
C GLN A 99 -3.60 -2.31 12.29
N ARG A 100 -4.65 -2.49 11.48
CA ARG A 100 -5.96 -1.85 11.65
C ARG A 100 -6.91 -2.66 12.54
N GLY A 101 -6.43 -3.77 13.11
CA GLY A 101 -7.24 -4.66 13.96
C GLY A 101 -8.16 -5.58 13.16
N ILE A 102 -7.96 -5.70 11.84
CA ILE A 102 -8.74 -6.57 10.97
C ILE A 102 -8.18 -7.99 11.07
N ARG A 103 -9.05 -8.97 11.34
CA ARG A 103 -8.67 -10.38 11.41
C ARG A 103 -8.66 -10.98 10.01
N LEU A 104 -7.59 -11.70 9.70
CA LEU A 104 -7.45 -12.44 8.45
C LEU A 104 -7.89 -13.88 8.67
N LEU A 105 -8.91 -14.34 7.92
CA LEU A 105 -9.44 -15.69 8.01
C LEU A 105 -9.25 -16.43 6.68
N GLU A 106 -8.80 -17.68 6.71
CA GLU A 106 -8.63 -18.54 5.52
C GLU A 106 -9.91 -19.35 5.21
N THR A 107 -11.07 -18.69 5.32
CA THR A 107 -12.41 -19.28 5.20
C THR A 107 -13.35 -18.32 4.46
N PRO A 108 -14.44 -18.82 3.84
CA PRO A 108 -15.40 -17.94 3.16
C PRO A 108 -16.31 -17.14 4.10
N ASP A 109 -16.30 -17.39 5.40
CA ASP A 109 -17.14 -16.70 6.39
C ASP A 109 -16.47 -15.40 6.87
N VAL A 110 -16.39 -14.43 5.95
CA VAL A 110 -15.76 -13.12 6.13
C VAL A 110 -16.72 -12.00 5.71
N GLU A 111 -16.43 -10.78 6.12
CA GLU A 111 -17.24 -9.59 5.83
C GLU A 111 -16.76 -8.86 4.56
N ALA A 112 -15.50 -9.09 4.15
CA ALA A 112 -14.97 -8.60 2.89
C ALA A 112 -13.86 -9.50 2.34
N VAL A 113 -13.69 -9.46 1.01
CA VAL A 113 -12.52 -10.02 0.33
C VAL A 113 -11.63 -8.88 -0.17
N VAL A 114 -10.33 -8.93 0.16
CA VAL A 114 -9.35 -7.94 -0.30
C VAL A 114 -8.34 -8.59 -1.22
N VAL A 115 -8.19 -8.04 -2.42
CA VAL A 115 -7.32 -8.57 -3.47
C VAL A 115 -6.22 -7.57 -3.81
N GLY A 116 -4.98 -7.96 -3.53
CA GLY A 116 -3.76 -7.32 -4.02
C GLY A 116 -2.94 -8.27 -4.87
N LEU A 117 -1.72 -7.86 -5.22
CA LEU A 117 -0.79 -8.72 -5.94
C LEU A 117 -0.32 -9.87 -5.02
N ASP A 118 -0.42 -11.09 -5.52
CA ASP A 118 -0.03 -12.31 -4.81
C ASP A 118 0.77 -13.22 -5.76
N ARG A 119 2.09 -13.30 -5.59
CA ARG A 119 2.94 -14.16 -6.44
C ARG A 119 2.77 -15.65 -6.10
N ASN A 120 2.15 -15.96 -4.96
CA ASN A 120 1.80 -17.32 -4.53
C ASN A 120 0.29 -17.58 -4.71
N PHE A 121 -0.33 -16.92 -5.69
CA PHE A 121 -1.73 -17.15 -6.02
C PHE A 121 -1.94 -18.59 -6.51
N HIS A 122 -3.05 -19.20 -6.07
CA HIS A 122 -3.43 -20.55 -6.50
C HIS A 122 -4.95 -20.71 -6.45
N TYR A 123 -5.47 -21.69 -7.19
CA TYR A 123 -6.91 -21.89 -7.38
C TYR A 123 -7.71 -21.97 -6.07
N ARG A 124 -7.16 -22.61 -5.02
CA ARG A 124 -7.84 -22.66 -3.71
C ARG A 124 -8.15 -21.27 -3.13
N LYS A 125 -7.30 -20.25 -3.31
CA LYS A 125 -7.57 -18.87 -2.87
C LYS A 125 -8.74 -18.29 -3.64
N LEU A 126 -8.78 -18.49 -4.96
CA LEU A 126 -9.89 -18.07 -5.81
C LEU A 126 -11.23 -18.68 -5.36
N VAL A 127 -11.23 -19.97 -5.03
CA VAL A 127 -12.45 -20.67 -4.56
C VAL A 127 -12.95 -20.09 -3.23
N ILE A 128 -12.06 -19.77 -2.29
CA ILE A 128 -12.44 -19.15 -1.01
C ILE A 128 -13.01 -17.75 -1.25
N ALA A 129 -12.32 -16.93 -2.05
CA ALA A 129 -12.78 -15.59 -2.41
C ALA A 129 -14.14 -15.61 -3.09
N TYR A 130 -14.33 -16.47 -4.10
CA TYR A 130 -15.60 -16.63 -4.81
C TYR A 130 -16.73 -17.01 -3.84
N LYS A 131 -16.51 -18.01 -2.97
CA LYS A 131 -17.51 -18.43 -1.98
C LYS A 131 -17.84 -17.36 -0.95
N ALA A 132 -16.88 -16.50 -0.58
CA ALA A 132 -17.12 -15.37 0.31
C ALA A 132 -17.98 -14.31 -0.38
N ILE A 133 -17.65 -13.94 -1.62
CA ILE A 133 -18.39 -12.95 -2.41
C ILE A 133 -19.84 -13.41 -2.66
N GLU A 134 -20.06 -14.69 -2.99
CA GLU A 134 -21.40 -15.28 -3.13
C GLU A 134 -22.23 -15.20 -1.84
N LYS A 135 -21.59 -15.11 -0.67
CA LYS A 135 -22.23 -14.95 0.64
C LYS A 135 -22.45 -13.48 1.03
N GLY A 136 -22.06 -12.53 0.19
CA GLY A 136 -22.25 -11.09 0.43
C GLY A 136 -21.07 -10.39 1.08
N ALA A 137 -19.87 -10.98 1.04
CA ALA A 137 -18.62 -10.28 1.33
C ALA A 137 -18.23 -9.30 0.20
#